data_AF-A0A7W0R2N6-F1
#
_entry.id   AF-A0A7W0R2N6-F1
#
_cell.length_a   1.000
_cell.length_b   1.000
_cell.length_c   1.000
_cell.angle_alpha   90.00
_cell.angle_beta   90.00
_cell.angle_gamma   90.00
#
_symmetry.space_group_name_H-M   'P 1'
#
loop_
_entity.id
_entity.type
_entity.pdbx_description
1 polymer ?
#
loop_
_entity_poly.entity_id
_entity_poly.type
_entity_poly.pdbx_seq_one_letter_code
_entity_poly.pdbx_strand_id
1 'polypeptide(L)'
;MDDIGSTDLANYLAVLGATYRALFEETGARVIIDSSKRPSHAALFHLIPGVTAYFVHLVRDPRAVSYSRTRLKSDDVDKRVMRTDGPLRSAIKWFQRNSEAEAVNRRHPADRSIVIRYEDFVADPARIVKSLTTLVGEDPASLPLEGARTVKLGVNHTAAGNPSRFRQGSITLREDDEWTRRQSVGDRWITTAVSLRLLKRYGYPVSATSKARAGSRS
;
A
#
# COMPACT_ATOMS: atom_id res chain seq x y z
N MET A 1 -36.93 -6.38 -2.55
CA MET A 1 -35.97 -5.27 -2.37
C MET A 1 -34.54 -5.68 -2.80
N ASP A 2 -34.32 -6.94 -3.20
CA ASP A 2 -33.01 -7.46 -3.62
C ASP A 2 -32.64 -7.18 -5.10
N ASP A 3 -33.63 -6.81 -5.93
CA ASP A 3 -33.44 -6.67 -7.39
C ASP A 3 -32.72 -5.38 -7.80
N ILE A 4 -32.93 -4.30 -7.03
CA ILE A 4 -32.29 -2.99 -7.26
C ILE A 4 -30.79 -3.08 -6.97
N GLY A 5 -30.40 -3.74 -5.87
CA GLY A 5 -28.99 -3.89 -5.49
C GLY A 5 -28.18 -4.77 -6.45
N SER A 6 -28.83 -5.78 -7.07
CA SER A 6 -28.24 -6.61 -8.11
C SER A 6 -28.00 -5.84 -9.40
N THR A 7 -28.98 -5.03 -9.81
CA THR A 7 -28.92 -4.23 -11.04
C THR A 7 -27.87 -3.11 -10.94
N ASP A 8 -27.81 -2.41 -9.81
CA ASP A 8 -26.81 -1.36 -9.58
C ASP A 8 -25.39 -1.91 -9.58
N LEU A 9 -25.18 -3.09 -8.97
CA LEU A 9 -23.90 -3.76 -8.98
C LEU A 9 -23.50 -4.19 -10.40
N ALA A 10 -24.43 -4.78 -11.17
CA ALA A 10 -24.18 -5.17 -12.55
C ALA A 10 -23.80 -3.97 -13.42
N ASN A 11 -24.52 -2.86 -13.31
CA ASN A 11 -24.23 -1.61 -14.01
C ASN A 11 -22.86 -1.06 -13.61
N TYR A 12 -22.54 -1.06 -12.31
CA TYR A 12 -21.24 -0.62 -11.82
C TYR A 12 -20.10 -1.47 -12.38
N LEU A 13 -20.23 -2.80 -12.38
CA LEU A 13 -19.23 -3.71 -12.92
C LEU A 13 -19.06 -3.55 -14.44
N ALA A 14 -20.15 -3.32 -15.17
CA ALA A 14 -20.11 -3.06 -16.61
C ALA A 14 -19.33 -1.77 -16.93
N VAL A 15 -19.63 -0.68 -16.22
CA VAL A 15 -18.93 0.61 -16.38
C VAL A 15 -17.45 0.48 -15.97
N LEU A 16 -17.16 -0.20 -14.86
CA LEU A 16 -15.80 -0.39 -14.39
C LEU A 16 -14.99 -1.21 -15.41
N GLY A 17 -15.55 -2.31 -15.92
CA GLY A 17 -14.91 -3.11 -16.96
C GLY A 17 -14.67 -2.35 -18.27
N ALA A 18 -15.66 -1.59 -18.73
CA ALA A 18 -15.53 -0.73 -19.91
C ALA A 18 -14.43 0.32 -19.73
N THR A 19 -14.35 0.92 -18.53
CA THR A 19 -13.31 1.91 -18.19
C THR A 19 -11.91 1.31 -18.28
N TYR A 20 -11.68 0.14 -17.66
CA TYR A 20 -10.37 -0.51 -17.72
C TYR A 20 -10.00 -0.96 -19.13
N ARG A 21 -10.96 -1.45 -19.90
CA ARG A 21 -10.74 -1.81 -21.31
C ARG A 21 -10.34 -0.60 -22.16
N ALA A 22 -11.05 0.52 -22.01
CA ALA A 22 -10.70 1.77 -22.68
C ALA A 22 -9.30 2.25 -22.28
N LEU A 23 -8.91 2.15 -21.01
CA LEU A 23 -7.55 2.47 -20.58
C LEU A 23 -6.49 1.59 -21.28
N PHE A 24 -6.76 0.29 -21.42
CA PHE A 24 -5.86 -0.61 -22.16
C PHE A 24 -5.75 -0.22 -23.65
N GLU A 25 -6.88 0.05 -24.30
CA GLU A 25 -6.95 0.43 -25.72
C GLU A 25 -6.23 1.77 -25.99
N GLU A 26 -6.46 2.77 -25.15
CA GLU A 26 -5.89 4.12 -25.30
C GLU A 26 -4.39 4.18 -24.97
N THR A 27 -3.94 3.42 -23.97
CA THR A 27 -2.53 3.47 -23.53
C THR A 27 -1.65 2.46 -24.24
N GLY A 28 -2.22 1.39 -24.80
CA GLY A 28 -1.47 0.24 -25.31
C GLY A 28 -0.66 -0.49 -24.23
N ALA A 29 -0.89 -0.21 -22.94
CA ALA A 29 -0.16 -0.82 -21.84
C ALA A 29 -0.48 -2.31 -21.72
N ARG A 30 0.48 -3.12 -21.28
CA ARG A 30 0.24 -4.54 -20.95
C ARG A 30 -0.35 -4.73 -19.55
N VAL A 31 -0.08 -3.78 -18.66
CA VAL A 31 -0.49 -3.81 -17.25
C VAL A 31 -0.96 -2.42 -16.85
N ILE A 32 -2.15 -2.34 -16.24
CA ILE A 32 -2.66 -1.13 -15.59
C ILE A 32 -2.47 -1.28 -14.08
N ILE A 33 -1.86 -0.28 -13.45
CA ILE A 33 -1.68 -0.22 -12.00
C ILE A 33 -2.75 0.69 -11.40
N ASP A 34 -3.72 0.08 -10.71
CA ASP A 34 -4.65 0.82 -9.86
C ASP A 34 -4.07 1.00 -8.45
N SER A 35 -3.84 2.24 -8.04
CA SER A 35 -3.30 2.58 -6.73
C SER A 35 -4.38 2.82 -5.66
N SER A 36 -5.65 2.49 -5.95
CA SER A 36 -6.79 2.54 -5.03
C SER A 36 -6.53 1.67 -3.79
N LYS A 37 -6.80 2.24 -2.61
CA LYS A 37 -6.47 1.62 -1.30
C LYS A 37 -7.71 1.15 -0.55
N ARG A 38 -8.69 0.64 -1.29
CA ARG A 38 -9.99 0.17 -0.78
C ARG A 38 -10.13 -1.32 -1.09
N PRO A 39 -9.99 -2.21 -0.09
CA PRO A 39 -10.16 -3.65 -0.29
C PRO A 39 -11.52 -4.01 -0.91
N SER A 40 -12.58 -3.28 -0.56
CA SER A 40 -13.90 -3.47 -1.17
C SER A 40 -13.92 -3.22 -2.68
N HIS A 41 -13.14 -2.25 -3.18
CA HIS A 41 -13.01 -2.01 -4.62
C HIS A 41 -12.22 -3.15 -5.28
N ALA A 42 -11.12 -3.56 -4.67
CA ALA A 42 -10.30 -4.68 -5.13
C ALA A 42 -11.12 -5.98 -5.26
N ALA A 43 -12.02 -6.26 -4.33
CA ALA A 43 -12.88 -7.45 -4.34
C ALA A 43 -13.79 -7.54 -5.58
N LEU A 44 -14.14 -6.41 -6.19
CA LEU A 44 -15.06 -6.37 -7.35
C LEU A 44 -14.39 -6.85 -8.64
N PHE A 45 -13.06 -6.78 -8.73
CA PHE A 45 -12.36 -7.15 -9.96
C PHE A 45 -12.49 -8.62 -10.34
N HIS A 46 -12.81 -9.50 -9.38
CA HIS A 46 -13.13 -10.90 -9.71
C HIS A 46 -14.36 -11.03 -10.60
N LEU A 47 -15.30 -10.09 -10.48
CA LEU A 47 -16.62 -10.14 -11.09
C LEU A 47 -16.65 -9.47 -12.46
N ILE A 48 -15.53 -8.88 -12.91
CA ILE A 48 -15.46 -8.16 -14.19
C ILE A 48 -14.98 -9.14 -15.27
N PRO A 49 -15.82 -9.48 -16.26
CA PRO A 49 -15.43 -10.38 -17.34
C PRO A 49 -14.25 -9.83 -18.15
N GLY A 50 -13.27 -10.68 -18.43
CA GLY A 50 -12.09 -10.33 -19.23
C GLY A 50 -11.00 -9.57 -18.47
N VAL A 51 -11.18 -9.29 -17.17
CA VAL A 51 -10.13 -8.66 -16.35
C VAL A 51 -9.45 -9.71 -15.48
N THR A 52 -8.13 -9.82 -15.62
CA THR A 52 -7.28 -10.60 -14.71
C THR A 52 -6.63 -9.67 -13.70
N ALA A 53 -7.12 -9.69 -12.47
CA ALA A 53 -6.58 -8.85 -11.40
C ALA A 53 -5.51 -9.56 -10.58
N TYR A 54 -4.47 -8.80 -10.23
CA TYR A 54 -3.40 -9.15 -9.30
C TYR A 54 -3.43 -8.17 -8.13
N PHE A 55 -3.18 -8.66 -6.92
CA PHE A 55 -3.32 -7.88 -5.69
C PHE A 55 -1.99 -7.70 -4.98
N VAL A 56 -1.58 -6.44 -4.81
CA VAL A 56 -0.41 -6.06 -4.02
C VAL A 56 -0.87 -5.55 -2.65
N HIS A 57 -0.76 -6.40 -1.64
CA HIS A 57 -1.11 -6.05 -0.27
C HIS A 57 0.14 -5.49 0.45
N LEU A 58 0.35 -4.18 0.30
CA LEU A 58 1.41 -3.47 1.00
C LEU A 58 1.00 -3.16 2.43
N VAL A 59 1.69 -3.79 3.39
CA VAL A 59 1.49 -3.58 4.84
C VAL A 59 2.66 -2.80 5.42
N ARG A 60 2.39 -1.94 6.41
CA ARG A 60 3.41 -1.22 7.20
C ARG A 60 3.11 -1.41 8.67
N ASP A 61 4.13 -1.34 9.51
CA ASP A 61 3.98 -1.44 10.97
C ASP A 61 2.81 -0.54 11.46
N PRO A 62 1.81 -1.11 12.16
CA PRO A 62 0.64 -0.35 12.61
C PRO A 62 1.01 0.85 13.49
N ARG A 63 2.09 0.75 14.26
CA ARG A 63 2.61 1.82 15.13
C ARG A 63 3.15 2.98 14.30
N ALA A 64 3.89 2.67 13.24
CA ALA A 64 4.37 3.65 12.27
C ALA A 64 3.20 4.34 11.53
N VAL A 65 2.19 3.56 11.14
CA VAL A 65 0.99 4.12 10.48
C VAL A 65 0.22 5.05 11.41
N SER A 66 -0.02 4.62 12.66
CA SER A 66 -0.68 5.42 13.70
C SER A 66 0.05 6.74 13.93
N TYR A 67 1.36 6.70 14.15
CA TYR A 67 2.19 7.90 14.30
C TYR A 67 2.14 8.83 13.07
N SER A 68 2.17 8.26 11.86
CA SER A 68 2.12 9.05 10.63
C SER A 68 0.78 9.76 10.38
N ARG A 69 -0.30 9.32 11.06
CA ARG A 69 -1.66 9.86 10.97
C ARG A 69 -2.00 10.82 12.10
N THR A 70 -1.30 10.74 13.22
CA THR A 70 -1.40 11.74 14.30
C THR A 70 -0.56 12.98 13.98
N ARG A 71 0.50 12.84 13.17
CA ARG A 71 1.33 13.96 12.72
C ARG A 71 0.57 14.86 11.74
N LEU A 72 0.58 16.17 12.02
CA LEU A 72 0.16 17.20 11.07
C LEU A 72 1.07 17.14 9.83
N LYS A 73 0.46 16.98 8.66
CA LYS A 73 1.13 17.13 7.38
C LYS A 73 0.53 18.36 6.72
N SER A 74 1.37 19.35 6.41
CA SER A 74 1.00 20.44 5.51
C SER A 74 0.97 19.87 4.11
N ASP A 75 -0.16 20.01 3.42
CA ASP A 75 -0.21 19.80 1.99
C ASP A 75 0.36 21.07 1.34
N ASP A 76 1.54 20.98 0.71
CA ASP A 76 2.21 22.15 0.10
C ASP A 76 1.41 22.73 -1.07
N VAL A 77 0.47 21.95 -1.63
CA VAL A 77 -0.35 22.34 -2.78
C VAL A 77 -1.59 23.14 -2.37
N ASP A 78 -2.19 22.85 -1.22
CA ASP A 78 -3.52 23.40 -0.87
C ASP A 78 -3.61 23.97 0.56
N LYS A 79 -2.50 24.00 1.31
CA LYS A 79 -2.40 24.43 2.73
C LYS A 79 -3.44 23.79 3.66
N ARG A 80 -4.12 22.72 3.25
CA ARG A 80 -5.10 22.03 4.07
C ARG A 80 -4.36 21.18 5.11
N VAL A 81 -4.69 21.41 6.38
CA VAL A 81 -4.28 20.54 7.46
C VAL A 81 -4.93 19.18 7.23
N MET A 82 -4.13 18.15 6.92
CA MET A 82 -4.65 16.79 6.79
C MET A 82 -5.31 16.38 8.12
N ARG A 83 -6.55 15.88 8.05
CA ARG A 83 -7.31 15.40 9.21
C ARG A 83 -6.50 14.34 9.95
N THR A 84 -6.14 14.64 11.19
CA THR A 84 -5.45 13.70 12.07
C THR A 84 -6.46 12.70 12.63
N ASP A 85 -6.05 11.45 12.75
CA ASP A 85 -6.80 10.40 13.44
C ASP A 85 -6.07 10.07 14.75
N GLY A 86 -6.79 10.08 15.87
CA GLY A 86 -6.23 9.60 17.14
C GLY A 86 -5.70 8.16 17.04
N PRO A 87 -4.76 7.75 17.91
CA PRO A 87 -4.02 6.50 17.80
C PRO A 87 -4.92 5.25 17.80
N LEU A 88 -5.94 5.22 18.67
CA LEU A 88 -6.93 4.13 18.72
C LEU A 88 -7.70 4.01 17.39
N ARG A 89 -8.22 5.14 16.88
CA ARG A 89 -8.97 5.16 15.61
C ARG A 89 -8.08 4.75 14.43
N SER A 90 -6.84 5.22 14.42
CA SER A 90 -5.84 4.82 13.41
C SER A 90 -5.56 3.32 13.46
N ALA A 91 -5.40 2.74 14.65
CA ALA A 91 -5.15 1.32 14.84
C ALA A 91 -6.35 0.46 14.41
N ILE A 92 -7.58 0.85 14.77
CA ILE A 92 -8.81 0.15 14.35
C ILE A 92 -8.94 0.17 12.82
N LYS A 93 -8.78 1.33 12.19
CA LYS A 93 -8.83 1.44 10.72
C LYS A 93 -7.75 0.62 10.03
N TRP A 94 -6.54 0.60 10.59
CA TRP A 94 -5.47 -0.24 10.08
C TRP A 94 -5.87 -1.71 10.18
N PHE A 95 -6.37 -2.16 11.33
CA PHE A 95 -6.78 -3.54 11.54
C PHE A 95 -7.90 -3.97 10.59
N GLN A 96 -8.94 -3.13 10.44
CA GLN A 96 -10.06 -3.37 9.54
C GLN A 96 -9.60 -3.51 8.08
N ARG A 97 -8.87 -2.52 7.56
CA ARG A 97 -8.40 -2.54 6.17
C ARG A 97 -7.50 -3.73 5.85
N ASN A 98 -6.60 -4.09 6.77
CA ASN A 98 -5.73 -5.24 6.57
C ASN A 98 -6.50 -6.56 6.68
N SER A 99 -7.53 -6.64 7.53
CA SER A 99 -8.42 -7.82 7.61
C SER A 99 -9.23 -8.00 6.33
N GLU A 100 -9.76 -6.91 5.78
CA GLU A 100 -10.48 -6.92 4.50
C GLU A 100 -9.54 -7.32 3.34
N ALA A 101 -8.31 -6.80 3.32
CA ALA A 101 -7.32 -7.18 2.31
C ALA A 101 -6.89 -8.66 2.43
N GLU A 102 -6.76 -9.22 3.63
CA GLU A 102 -6.58 -10.67 3.82
C GLU A 102 -7.79 -11.47 3.34
N ALA A 103 -9.01 -10.93 3.44
CA ALA A 103 -10.20 -11.58 2.90
C ALA A 103 -10.18 -11.58 1.36
N VAL A 104 -9.77 -10.48 0.73
CA VAL A 104 -9.55 -10.42 -0.72
C VAL A 104 -8.50 -11.46 -1.12
N ASN A 105 -7.29 -11.40 -0.55
CA ASN A 105 -6.20 -12.33 -0.90
C ASN A 105 -6.61 -13.81 -0.77
N ARG A 106 -7.33 -14.18 0.30
CA ARG A 106 -7.79 -15.57 0.50
C ARG A 106 -8.84 -16.04 -0.49
N ARG A 107 -9.53 -15.11 -1.16
CA ARG A 107 -10.60 -15.41 -2.12
C ARG A 107 -10.09 -15.54 -3.56
N HIS A 108 -8.81 -15.24 -3.77
CA HIS A 108 -8.14 -15.33 -5.06
C HIS A 108 -7.07 -16.43 -5.04
N PRO A 109 -6.73 -16.98 -6.22
CA PRO A 109 -5.58 -17.87 -6.37
C PRO A 109 -4.30 -17.27 -5.76
N ALA A 110 -3.48 -18.12 -5.13
CA ALA A 110 -2.28 -17.67 -4.41
C ALA A 110 -1.24 -17.01 -5.32
N ASP A 111 -1.23 -17.37 -6.60
CA ASP A 111 -0.41 -16.78 -7.67
C ASP A 111 -0.92 -15.41 -8.16
N ARG A 112 -2.04 -14.91 -7.62
CA ARG A 112 -2.60 -13.59 -7.95
C ARG A 112 -2.49 -12.57 -6.83
N SER A 113 -1.82 -12.90 -5.72
CA SER A 113 -1.64 -11.95 -4.63
C SER A 113 -0.27 -12.04 -3.99
N ILE A 114 0.26 -10.90 -3.57
CA ILE A 114 1.52 -10.81 -2.83
C ILE A 114 1.34 -9.86 -1.65
N VAL A 115 1.81 -10.29 -0.48
CA VAL A 115 1.88 -9.45 0.72
C VAL A 115 3.31 -8.94 0.86
N ILE A 116 3.47 -7.63 0.95
CA ILE A 116 4.77 -6.97 1.02
C ILE A 116 4.79 -6.10 2.27
N ARG A 117 5.83 -6.22 3.09
CA ARG A 117 6.10 -5.25 4.15
C ARG A 117 6.81 -4.04 3.56
N TYR A 118 6.33 -2.84 3.90
CA TYR A 118 6.95 -1.58 3.50
C TYR A 118 8.43 -1.54 3.88
N GLU A 119 8.76 -2.05 5.06
CA GLU A 119 10.11 -2.10 5.61
C GLU A 119 11.01 -3.01 4.76
N ASP A 120 10.50 -4.15 4.27
CA ASP A 120 11.24 -5.02 3.35
C ASP A 120 11.40 -4.40 1.96
N PHE A 121 10.37 -3.71 1.47
CA PHE A 121 10.43 -2.99 0.19
C PHE A 121 11.48 -1.89 0.22
N VAL A 122 11.56 -1.13 1.31
CA VAL A 122 12.58 -0.09 1.46
C VAL A 122 13.97 -0.69 1.66
N ALA A 123 14.07 -1.81 2.39
CA ALA A 123 15.34 -2.47 2.65
C ALA A 123 15.97 -3.05 1.37
N ASP A 124 15.15 -3.66 0.51
CA ASP A 124 15.55 -4.34 -0.72
C ASP A 124 14.48 -4.16 -1.82
N PRO A 125 14.43 -2.97 -2.45
CA PRO A 125 13.44 -2.68 -3.48
C PRO A 125 13.67 -3.49 -4.75
N ALA A 126 14.93 -3.82 -5.08
CA ALA A 126 15.26 -4.59 -6.28
C ALA A 126 14.59 -5.96 -6.29
N ARG A 127 14.73 -6.70 -5.18
CA ARG A 127 14.09 -8.00 -5.03
C ARG A 127 12.57 -7.90 -5.10
N ILE A 128 11.98 -6.92 -4.40
CA ILE A 128 10.52 -6.78 -4.34
C ILE A 128 9.94 -6.38 -5.70
N VAL A 129 10.53 -5.40 -6.40
CA VAL A 129 10.05 -4.99 -7.72
C VAL A 129 10.21 -6.13 -8.73
N LYS A 130 11.32 -6.89 -8.67
CA LYS A 130 11.49 -8.11 -9.47
C LYS A 130 10.38 -9.14 -9.21
N SER A 131 10.01 -9.36 -7.95
CA SER A 131 8.89 -10.26 -7.63
C SER A 131 7.55 -9.73 -8.18
N LEU A 132 7.33 -8.42 -8.16
CA LEU A 132 6.13 -7.79 -8.70
C LEU A 132 6.06 -7.87 -10.23
N THR A 133 7.15 -7.62 -10.95
CA THR A 133 7.15 -7.76 -12.42
C THR A 133 6.96 -9.21 -12.83
N THR A 134 7.61 -10.15 -12.13
CA THR A 134 7.41 -11.59 -12.34
C THR A 134 5.95 -12.01 -12.12
N LEU A 135 5.30 -11.48 -11.06
CA LEU A 135 3.90 -11.78 -10.74
C LEU A 135 2.95 -11.44 -11.89
N VAL A 136 3.21 -10.35 -12.62
CA VAL A 136 2.36 -9.89 -13.73
C VAL A 136 2.88 -10.31 -15.11
N GLY A 137 3.95 -11.13 -15.17
CA GLY A 137 4.53 -11.60 -16.43
C GLY A 137 5.28 -10.52 -17.23
N GLU A 138 5.80 -9.49 -16.55
CA GLU A 138 6.64 -8.45 -17.14
C GLU A 138 8.13 -8.75 -16.92
N ASP A 139 8.98 -8.22 -17.81
CA ASP A 139 10.43 -8.49 -17.79
C ASP A 139 11.12 -7.80 -16.59
N PRO A 140 11.69 -8.57 -15.64
CA PRO A 140 12.42 -8.02 -14.50
C PRO A 140 13.77 -7.37 -14.86
N ALA A 141 14.24 -7.43 -16.11
CA ALA A 141 15.48 -6.78 -16.52
C ALA A 141 15.37 -5.25 -16.66
N SER A 142 14.15 -4.71 -16.76
CA SER A 142 13.88 -3.29 -17.05
C SER A 142 13.47 -2.46 -15.82
N LEU A 143 14.08 -2.74 -14.65
CA LEU A 143 13.73 -2.00 -13.43
C LEU A 143 14.32 -0.59 -13.43
N PRO A 144 13.55 0.46 -13.04
CA PRO A 144 14.04 1.84 -12.99
C PRO A 144 14.90 2.10 -11.74
N LEU A 145 15.86 1.22 -11.46
CA LEU A 145 16.76 1.29 -10.32
C LEU A 145 18.10 1.89 -10.76
N GLU A 146 18.49 3.00 -10.14
CA GLU A 146 19.80 3.65 -10.34
C GLU A 146 20.80 3.26 -9.23
N GLY A 147 20.44 2.31 -8.38
CA GLY A 147 21.29 1.79 -7.30
C GLY A 147 20.50 0.87 -6.37
N ALA A 148 21.11 0.48 -5.24
CA ALA A 148 20.51 -0.48 -4.31
C ALA A 148 19.15 -0.02 -3.74
N ARG A 149 18.97 1.30 -3.53
CA ARG A 149 17.74 1.90 -2.98
C ARG A 149 17.30 3.18 -3.70
N THR A 150 17.84 3.45 -4.88
CA THR A 150 17.50 4.65 -5.65
C THR A 150 16.68 4.26 -6.86
N VAL A 151 15.51 4.86 -6.99
CA VAL A 151 14.61 4.68 -8.14
C VAL A 151 14.57 5.95 -8.96
N LYS A 152 14.55 5.82 -10.29
CA LYS A 152 14.30 6.93 -11.20
C LYS A 152 12.82 6.99 -11.49
N LEU A 153 12.12 7.98 -10.92
CA LEU A 153 10.71 8.17 -11.21
C LEU A 153 10.56 9.08 -12.43
N GLY A 154 9.86 8.59 -13.45
CA GLY A 154 9.39 9.40 -14.57
C GLY A 154 8.17 10.23 -14.21
N VAL A 155 7.49 10.73 -15.23
CA VAL A 155 6.19 11.40 -15.06
C VAL A 155 5.19 10.39 -14.48
N ASN A 156 4.44 10.82 -13.47
CA ASN A 156 3.37 10.01 -12.89
C ASN A 156 2.02 10.69 -13.07
N HIS A 157 0.97 9.88 -13.24
CA HIS A 157 -0.40 10.33 -13.43
C HIS A 157 -1.20 10.35 -12.11
N THR A 158 -0.51 10.46 -10.97
CA THR A 158 -1.17 10.45 -9.66
C THR A 158 -1.79 11.82 -9.40
N ALA A 159 -3.10 11.88 -9.17
CA ALA A 159 -3.81 13.15 -8.92
C ALA A 159 -3.86 13.57 -7.44
N ALA A 160 -3.65 12.65 -6.49
CA ALA A 160 -3.78 12.94 -5.06
C ALA A 160 -2.94 12.01 -4.18
N GLY A 161 -2.49 12.51 -3.02
CA GLY A 161 -1.83 11.68 -2.03
C GLY A 161 -0.80 12.38 -1.17
N ASN A 162 0.12 11.60 -0.61
CA ASN A 162 1.25 12.17 0.13
C ASN A 162 2.08 13.04 -0.83
N PRO A 163 2.51 14.26 -0.45
CA PRO A 163 3.29 15.15 -1.32
C PRO A 163 4.54 14.50 -1.95
N SER A 164 5.14 13.53 -1.26
CA SER A 164 6.25 12.73 -1.82
C SER A 164 5.91 11.99 -3.13
N ARG A 165 4.62 11.77 -3.45
CA ARG A 165 4.17 11.12 -4.69
C ARG A 165 4.35 11.97 -5.94
N PHE A 166 4.52 13.28 -5.79
CA PHE A 166 4.69 14.20 -6.92
C PHE A 166 6.17 14.46 -7.26
N ARG A 167 7.10 13.84 -6.52
CA ARG A 167 8.54 13.95 -6.82
C ARG A 167 8.89 13.15 -8.07
N GLN A 168 9.69 13.76 -8.94
CA GLN A 168 10.23 13.15 -10.16
C GLN A 168 11.76 13.08 -10.07
N GLY A 169 12.38 12.23 -10.91
CA GLY A 169 13.82 12.02 -10.94
C GLY A 169 14.31 10.97 -9.93
N SER A 170 15.59 11.03 -9.61
CA SER A 170 16.27 10.06 -8.74
C SER A 170 15.84 10.24 -7.28
N ILE A 171 15.17 9.22 -6.73
CA ILE A 171 14.66 9.23 -5.36
C ILE A 171 15.28 8.06 -4.60
N THR A 172 15.96 8.38 -3.51
CA THR A 172 16.44 7.37 -2.56
C THR A 172 15.33 6.98 -1.59
N LEU A 173 14.97 5.69 -1.59
CA LEU A 173 14.04 5.11 -0.64
C LEU A 173 14.68 5.07 0.75
N ARG A 174 13.98 5.67 1.72
CA ARG A 174 14.39 5.72 3.12
C ARG A 174 13.25 5.27 4.00
N GLU A 175 13.58 4.46 5.00
CA GLU A 175 12.61 4.01 5.98
C GLU A 175 12.30 5.19 6.90
N ASP A 176 11.02 5.46 7.08
CA ASP A 176 10.55 6.43 8.06
C ASP A 176 10.41 5.73 9.42
N ASP A 177 11.50 5.79 10.20
CA ASP A 177 11.66 5.17 11.52
C ASP A 177 11.35 6.12 12.69
N GLU A 178 10.90 7.35 12.42
CA GLU A 178 10.76 8.42 13.40
C GLU A 178 9.83 8.04 14.56
N TRP A 179 8.80 7.25 14.26
CA TRP A 179 7.83 6.73 15.23
C TRP A 179 8.49 5.94 16.37
N THR A 180 9.65 5.32 16.12
CA THR A 180 10.39 4.55 17.15
C THR A 180 10.90 5.45 18.27
N ARG A 181 11.16 6.74 17.97
CA ARG A 181 11.70 7.72 18.92
C ARG A 181 10.65 8.71 19.42
N ARG A 182 9.66 9.05 18.59
CA ARG A 182 8.73 10.15 18.86
C ARG A 182 7.30 9.75 19.20
N GLN A 183 6.91 8.49 18.99
CA GLN A 183 5.59 8.03 19.40
C GLN A 183 5.56 7.86 20.92
N SER A 184 4.51 8.36 21.57
CA SER A 184 4.31 8.14 23.01
C SER A 184 4.19 6.64 23.32
N VAL A 185 4.63 6.25 24.52
CA VAL A 185 4.56 4.85 24.96
C VAL A 185 3.11 4.37 25.01
N GLY A 186 2.17 5.22 25.45
CA GLY A 186 0.73 4.91 25.48
C GLY A 186 0.14 4.64 24.09
N ASP A 187 0.41 5.50 23.12
CA ASP A 187 -0.07 5.34 21.73
C ASP A 187 0.48 4.07 21.10
N ARG A 188 1.76 3.77 21.38
CA ARG A 188 2.42 2.55 20.92
C ARG A 188 1.77 1.31 21.51
N TRP A 189 1.47 1.30 22.81
CA TRP A 189 0.78 0.19 23.48
C TRP A 189 -0.63 -0.02 22.94
N ILE A 190 -1.45 1.03 22.86
CA ILE A 190 -2.82 0.95 22.33
C ILE A 190 -2.81 0.41 20.90
N THR A 191 -1.91 0.94 20.07
CA THR A 191 -1.80 0.50 18.67
C THR A 191 -1.38 -0.96 18.59
N THR A 192 -0.41 -1.38 19.41
CA THR A 192 0.06 -2.78 19.48
C THR A 192 -1.05 -3.73 19.93
N ALA A 193 -1.81 -3.37 20.97
CA ALA A 193 -2.88 -4.19 21.51
C ALA A 193 -4.00 -4.41 20.47
N VAL A 194 -4.47 -3.34 19.83
CA VAL A 194 -5.53 -3.41 18.81
C VAL A 194 -5.09 -4.20 17.58
N SER A 195 -3.83 -4.07 17.18
CA SER A 195 -3.31 -4.69 15.96
C SER A 195 -2.67 -6.06 16.18
N LEU A 196 -2.61 -6.57 17.42
CA LEU A 196 -1.72 -7.67 17.84
C LEU A 196 -1.79 -8.91 16.94
N ARG A 197 -3.01 -9.34 16.58
CA ARG A 197 -3.22 -10.53 15.73
C ARG A 197 -2.56 -10.36 14.36
N LEU A 198 -2.80 -9.23 13.69
CA LEU A 198 -2.26 -8.97 12.36
C LEU A 198 -0.78 -8.56 12.40
N LEU A 199 -0.36 -7.92 13.49
CA LEU A 199 1.04 -7.63 13.76
C LEU A 199 1.85 -8.93 13.76
N LYS A 200 1.38 -9.96 14.49
CA LYS A 200 1.98 -11.31 14.49
C LYS A 200 1.89 -11.98 13.11
N ARG A 201 0.74 -11.89 12.44
CA ARG A 201 0.51 -12.47 11.10
C ARG A 201 1.52 -11.95 10.08
N TYR A 202 1.86 -10.67 10.13
CA TYR A 202 2.83 -10.04 9.22
C TYR A 202 4.27 -10.06 9.75
N GLY A 203 4.56 -10.82 10.82
CA GLY A 203 5.93 -10.97 11.32
C GLY A 203 6.54 -9.68 11.90
N TYR A 204 5.71 -8.76 12.39
CA TYR A 204 6.20 -7.63 13.18
C TYR A 204 6.46 -8.06 14.63
N PRO A 205 7.46 -7.47 15.31
CA PRO A 205 7.71 -7.76 16.71
C PRO A 205 6.69 -7.07 17.62
N VAL A 206 6.18 -7.77 18.63
CA VAL A 206 5.22 -7.21 19.61
C VAL A 206 5.86 -6.06 20.39
N SER A 207 7.10 -6.24 20.85
CA SER A 207 7.91 -5.14 21.37
C SER A 207 8.52 -4.34 20.23
N ALA A 208 8.23 -3.05 20.16
CA ALA A 208 8.98 -2.11 19.34
C ALA A 208 10.16 -1.59 20.18
N THR A 209 11.21 -2.40 20.30
CA THR A 209 12.50 -1.91 20.76
C THR A 209 13.14 -1.16 19.59
N SER A 210 13.66 0.06 19.81
CA SER A 210 14.43 0.73 18.76
C SER A 210 15.56 -0.20 18.33
N LYS A 211 15.77 -0.41 17.03
CA LYS A 211 17.04 -0.97 16.56
C LYS A 211 18.13 -0.02 17.06
N ALA A 212 18.84 -0.41 18.12
CA ALA A 212 20.06 0.27 18.51
C ALA A 212 20.98 0.24 17.28
N ARG A 213 21.54 1.40 16.91
CA ARG A 213 22.53 1.52 15.84
C ARG A 213 23.64 0.48 16.06
N ALA A 214 23.67 -0.56 15.25
CA ALA A 214 24.86 -1.36 15.04
C ALA A 214 25.57 -0.77 13.80
N GLY A 215 26.78 -0.24 14.01
CA GLY A 215 27.71 0.25 12.98
C GLY A 215 27.73 1.77 12.85
N SER A 216 28.85 2.48 12.98
CA SER A 216 30.26 2.10 12.97
C SER A 216 31.06 2.97 13.94
N ARG A 217 31.90 2.35 14.78
CA ARG A 217 33.15 2.99 15.18
C ARG A 217 34.17 2.55 14.15
N SER A 218 34.68 3.51 13.40
CA SER A 218 35.97 3.43 12.71
C SER A 218 37.09 3.39 13.74
#